data_AF-A0A0G0VLL5-F1
#
_entry.id   AF-A0A0G0VLL5-F1
#
_cell.length_a   1.000
_cell.length_b   1.000
_cell.length_c   1.000
_cell.angle_alpha   90.00
_cell.angle_beta   90.00
_cell.angle_gamma   90.00
#
_symmetry.space_group_name_H-M   'P 1'
#
loop_
_entity.id
_entity.type
_entity.pdbx_description
1 polymer ?
#
loop_
_entity_poly.entity_id
_entity_poly.type
_entity_poly.pdbx_seq_one_letter_code
_entity_poly.pdbx_strand_id
1 'polypeptide(L)'
;MTRTDSFTTTVRGNYRVFWLEEECDSCGWDEDADVTVRAIDCPVSAWWQVKDADITTNGNISSKIPSGCTLPGCNPVFGLDGLGGFPGVVAYGGDSFSFSGTISSGANQVSSKNWLANTSYLGKTYGYAYFSQLLPKVDCNDDPTALCYNSIILPSINGGDLNSGGAAHRGYVWYKRVGDLAINGNVNLVGDRKVVLLVEGGDLTVNGRVNLQSPGVGFFMTIVGKDVNGQKGNIIVDPSVTHPTEPGLEGIYLSDAQFRTGAGSSKLWVKGAVVAYGGVQFQRDLGGGNTTAPAELFEYNPSLIFTYPRELTRKNMTWREVAP
;
A
#
# COMPACT_ATOMS: atom_id res chain seq x y z
N MET A 1 0.80 45.62 47.99
CA MET A 1 1.34 44.29 48.33
C MET A 1 1.11 43.44 47.10
N THR A 2 2.12 43.25 46.25
CA THR A 2 1.99 42.51 44.99
C THR A 2 2.10 41.02 45.32
N ARG A 3 1.01 40.28 45.18
CA ARG A 3 1.01 38.82 45.33
C ARG A 3 1.37 38.23 43.97
N THR A 4 2.48 37.50 43.92
CA THR A 4 2.94 36.80 42.72
C THR A 4 2.68 35.32 42.94
N ASP A 5 1.57 34.82 42.39
CA ASP A 5 1.30 33.39 42.38
C ASP A 5 1.92 32.80 41.10
N SER A 6 2.79 31.82 41.26
CA SER A 6 3.43 31.11 40.15
C SER A 6 2.85 29.70 40.05
N PHE A 7 2.26 29.38 38.90
CA PHE A 7 1.87 28.03 38.56
C PHE A 7 2.86 27.47 37.54
N THR A 8 3.41 26.29 37.82
CA THR A 8 4.35 25.59 36.93
C THR A 8 3.69 24.31 36.43
N THR A 9 3.37 24.26 35.14
CA THR A 9 2.94 23.03 34.48
C THR A 9 3.88 22.72 33.30
N THR A 10 4.21 21.44 33.12
CA THR A 10 5.07 21.01 32.02
C THR A 10 4.19 20.59 30.85
N VAL A 11 4.09 21.45 29.84
CA VAL A 11 3.40 21.14 28.58
C VAL A 11 4.44 20.78 27.52
N ARG A 12 4.33 19.60 26.91
CA ARG A 12 5.17 19.21 25.76
C ARG A 12 4.39 19.46 24.47
N GLY A 13 4.77 20.48 23.70
CA GLY A 13 4.17 20.80 22.40
C GLY A 13 4.04 22.31 22.15
N ASN A 14 3.43 22.68 21.02
CA ASN A 14 3.08 24.06 20.70
C ASN A 14 1.73 24.39 21.35
N TYR A 15 1.65 25.47 22.12
CA TYR A 15 0.41 25.92 22.75
C TYR A 15 0.18 27.41 22.48
N ARG A 16 -1.09 27.84 22.50
CA ARG A 16 -1.48 29.25 22.58
C ARG A 16 -2.21 29.46 23.89
N VAL A 17 -1.75 30.43 24.68
CA VAL A 17 -2.41 30.85 25.92
C VAL A 17 -3.46 31.90 25.55
N PHE A 18 -4.71 31.67 25.97
CA PHE A 18 -5.75 32.68 25.90
C PHE A 18 -5.99 33.19 27.31
N TRP A 19 -5.92 34.50 27.49
CA TRP A 19 -6.37 35.17 28.71
C TRP A 19 -7.82 35.58 28.49
N LEU A 20 -8.72 35.05 29.32
CA LEU A 20 -10.09 35.55 29.41
C LEU A 20 -10.16 36.29 30.74
N GLU A 21 -10.27 37.61 30.68
CA GLU A 21 -10.71 38.39 31.83
C GLU A 21 -12.23 38.32 31.85
N GLU A 22 -12.79 37.70 32.88
CA GLU A 22 -14.21 37.79 33.20
C GLU A 22 -14.34 38.81 34.34
N GLU A 23 -14.83 40.01 34.02
CA GLU A 23 -15.13 41.02 35.05
C GLU A 23 -16.34 40.54 35.86
N CYS A 24 -16.11 40.16 37.12
CA CYS A 24 -17.17 39.80 38.05
C CYS A 24 -17.66 41.07 38.78
N ASP A 25 -18.74 41.65 38.27
CA ASP A 25 -19.19 43.00 38.67
C ASP A 25 -19.87 43.11 40.05
N SER A 26 -19.87 42.07 40.92
CA SER A 26 -20.60 42.17 42.20
C SER A 26 -20.31 41.18 43.35
N CYS A 27 -19.13 40.57 43.49
CA CYS A 27 -18.81 39.87 44.75
C CYS A 27 -17.32 39.90 45.10
N GLY A 28 -17.04 40.12 46.39
CA GLY A 28 -15.70 40.39 46.91
C GLY A 28 -14.70 39.26 46.65
N TRP A 29 -13.51 39.66 46.20
CA TRP A 29 -12.22 38.96 46.22
C TRP A 29 -12.29 37.43 46.31
N ASP A 30 -12.78 36.80 45.25
CA ASP A 30 -12.37 35.44 44.88
C ASP A 30 -11.82 35.54 43.45
N GLU A 31 -10.50 35.71 43.36
CA GLU A 31 -9.76 35.81 42.09
C GLU A 31 -9.37 34.40 41.62
N ASP A 32 -10.35 33.53 41.39
CA ASP A 32 -10.12 32.25 40.72
C ASP A 32 -10.05 32.50 39.21
N ALA A 33 -8.89 32.94 38.73
CA ALA A 33 -8.60 32.98 37.31
C ALA A 33 -8.40 31.54 36.78
N ASP A 34 -9.44 30.98 36.16
CA ASP A 34 -9.38 29.63 35.62
C ASP A 34 -8.66 29.61 34.25
N VAL A 35 -7.39 29.20 34.24
CA VAL A 35 -6.60 29.07 33.02
C VAL A 35 -6.89 27.71 32.37
N THR A 36 -7.80 27.68 31.40
CA THR A 36 -8.02 26.46 30.61
C THR A 36 -6.94 26.29 29.55
N VAL A 37 -5.92 25.47 29.84
CA VAL A 37 -4.97 25.01 28.82
C VAL A 37 -5.64 23.93 27.97
N ARG A 38 -6.18 24.30 26.80
CA ARG A 38 -6.58 23.31 25.80
C ARG A 38 -5.34 22.84 25.05
N ALA A 39 -4.98 21.58 25.22
CA ALA A 39 -4.07 20.91 24.31
C ALA A 39 -4.71 20.97 22.91
N ILE A 40 -4.10 21.72 22.00
CA ILE A 40 -4.36 21.56 20.58
C ILE A 40 -3.60 20.29 20.23
N ASP A 41 -4.30 19.16 20.15
CA ASP A 41 -3.76 17.96 19.52
C ASP A 41 -3.40 18.34 18.09
N CYS A 42 -2.12 18.63 17.85
CA CYS A 42 -1.62 18.72 16.49
C CYS A 42 -1.90 17.37 15.83
N PRO A 43 -2.71 17.32 14.76
CA PRO A 43 -3.03 16.05 14.13
C PRO A 43 -1.73 15.41 13.66
N VAL A 44 -1.42 14.26 14.25
CA VAL A 44 -0.32 13.39 13.81
C VAL A 44 -0.58 13.05 12.35
N SER A 45 0.38 13.42 11.49
CA SER A 45 0.27 13.13 10.07
C SER A 45 0.19 11.62 9.83
N ALA A 46 -0.57 11.22 8.83
CA ALA A 46 -0.59 9.86 8.35
C ALA A 46 0.83 9.41 7.94
N TRP A 47 1.10 8.14 8.19
CA TRP A 47 2.38 7.51 7.92
C TRP A 47 2.14 6.04 7.57
N TRP A 48 3.12 5.43 6.91
CA TRP A 48 3.03 4.07 6.39
C TRP A 48 4.23 3.22 6.84
N GLN A 49 4.04 1.91 6.91
CA GLN A 49 5.08 0.96 7.28
C GLN A 49 5.16 -0.19 6.32
N VAL A 50 6.28 -0.90 6.41
CA VAL A 50 6.51 -2.14 5.68
C VAL A 50 6.93 -3.24 6.65
N LYS A 51 6.70 -4.49 6.26
CA LYS A 51 7.07 -5.66 7.06
C LYS A 51 7.63 -6.74 6.16
N ASP A 52 8.82 -7.22 6.49
CA ASP A 52 9.54 -8.26 5.73
C ASP A 52 9.75 -7.91 4.25
N ALA A 53 9.67 -6.63 3.89
CA ALA A 53 9.59 -6.18 2.50
C ALA A 53 10.76 -5.29 2.12
N ASP A 54 11.35 -5.56 0.96
CA ASP A 54 12.26 -4.64 0.31
C ASP A 54 11.48 -3.49 -0.33
N ILE A 55 12.03 -2.29 -0.24
CA ILE A 55 11.44 -1.09 -0.84
C ILE A 55 12.46 -0.48 -1.79
N THR A 56 11.98 -0.05 -2.95
CA THR A 56 12.81 0.68 -3.92
C THR A 56 12.01 1.81 -4.51
N THR A 57 12.57 3.01 -4.48
CA THR A 57 12.06 4.19 -5.19
C THR A 57 13.22 4.91 -5.86
N ASN A 58 13.00 5.50 -7.03
CA ASN A 58 14.01 6.34 -7.68
C ASN A 58 14.03 7.77 -7.14
N GLY A 59 13.04 8.15 -6.33
CA GLY A 59 12.96 9.47 -5.71
C GLY A 59 13.33 9.45 -4.23
N ASN A 60 12.93 10.51 -3.53
CA ASN A 60 12.97 10.56 -2.07
C ASN A 60 12.01 9.52 -1.47
N ILE A 61 12.28 9.11 -0.24
CA ILE A 61 11.38 8.26 0.54
C ILE A 61 11.05 8.92 1.88
N SER A 62 9.77 8.96 2.24
CA SER A 62 9.38 9.48 3.55
C SER A 62 8.18 8.75 4.13
N SER A 63 8.25 8.48 5.44
CA SER A 63 7.14 8.04 6.27
C SER A 63 7.35 8.56 7.69
N LYS A 64 6.66 9.64 8.06
CA LYS A 64 6.95 10.37 9.30
C LYS A 64 6.37 9.67 10.52
N ILE A 65 7.11 8.72 11.09
CA ILE A 65 6.69 7.99 12.29
C ILE A 65 6.57 8.97 13.46
N PRO A 66 5.42 9.06 14.14
CA PRO A 66 5.24 9.97 15.26
C PRO A 66 6.25 9.74 16.38
N SER A 67 6.73 10.81 17.01
CA SER A 67 7.69 10.73 18.12
C SER A 67 7.13 10.03 19.37
N GLY A 68 5.80 9.99 19.52
CA GLY A 68 5.12 9.24 20.58
C GLY A 68 4.98 7.74 20.32
N CYS A 69 5.27 7.27 19.11
CA CYS A 69 5.24 5.85 18.78
C CYS A 69 6.33 5.12 19.58
N THR A 70 5.96 4.28 20.53
CA THR A 70 6.89 3.53 21.40
C THR A 70 6.35 2.15 21.71
N LEU A 71 7.28 1.18 21.86
CA LEU A 71 6.92 -0.19 22.21
C LEU A 71 6.34 -0.27 23.63
N PRO A 72 5.40 -1.20 23.91
CA PRO A 72 4.86 -2.19 22.98
C PRO A 72 3.67 -1.69 22.13
N GLY A 73 3.17 -0.48 22.38
CA GLY A 73 1.94 0.04 21.76
C GLY A 73 2.09 0.43 20.29
N CYS A 74 3.30 0.82 19.87
CA CYS A 74 3.62 1.18 18.49
C CYS A 74 5.08 0.87 18.21
N ASN A 75 5.40 0.33 17.03
CA ASN A 75 6.79 0.02 16.68
C ASN A 75 7.43 1.21 15.94
N PRO A 76 8.46 1.88 16.50
CA PRO A 76 8.99 3.14 15.99
C PRO A 76 9.93 3.03 14.78
N VAL A 77 9.89 1.91 14.04
CA VAL A 77 10.72 1.68 12.85
C VAL A 77 9.87 1.53 11.60
N PHE A 78 10.38 1.97 10.46
CA PHE A 78 9.67 1.95 9.19
C PHE A 78 9.52 0.53 8.62
N GLY A 79 10.61 -0.25 8.66
CA GLY A 79 10.68 -1.65 8.25
C GLY A 79 10.65 -2.60 9.44
N LEU A 80 9.53 -3.28 9.61
CA LEU A 80 9.32 -4.31 10.62
C LEU A 80 9.97 -5.64 10.19
N ASP A 81 10.48 -6.38 11.18
CA ASP A 81 11.03 -7.71 10.96
C ASP A 81 9.93 -8.70 10.54
N GLY A 82 10.25 -9.56 9.59
CA GLY A 82 9.43 -10.71 9.22
C GLY A 82 9.51 -11.86 10.21
N LEU A 83 8.85 -12.97 9.86
CA LEU A 83 8.91 -14.21 10.66
C LEU A 83 10.33 -14.78 10.74
N GLY A 84 11.19 -14.47 9.77
CA GLY A 84 12.61 -14.83 9.78
C GLY A 84 13.46 -14.02 10.75
N GLY A 85 12.92 -12.99 11.41
CA GLY A 85 13.65 -12.12 12.34
C GLY A 85 14.53 -11.08 11.65
N PHE A 86 14.29 -10.82 10.37
CA PHE A 86 15.00 -9.81 9.59
C PHE A 86 14.01 -8.86 8.90
N PRO A 87 14.35 -7.58 8.76
CA PRO A 87 13.61 -6.65 7.94
C PRO A 87 14.07 -6.76 6.48
N GLY A 88 13.30 -6.18 5.55
CA GLY A 88 13.79 -5.94 4.20
C GLY A 88 14.76 -4.74 4.12
N VAL A 89 15.29 -4.51 2.93
CA VAL A 89 16.19 -3.41 2.60
C VAL A 89 15.41 -2.24 2.02
N VAL A 90 15.68 -1.04 2.52
CA VAL A 90 15.13 0.20 1.96
C VAL A 90 16.13 0.82 1.01
N ALA A 91 15.77 0.95 -0.27
CA ALA A 91 16.54 1.63 -1.29
C ALA A 91 15.79 2.87 -1.81
N TYR A 92 16.49 4.00 -1.89
CA TYR A 92 15.95 5.24 -2.45
C TYR A 92 16.98 5.90 -3.37
N GLY A 93 16.52 6.54 -4.44
CA GLY A 93 17.36 7.17 -5.45
C GLY A 93 17.43 8.69 -5.39
N GLY A 94 16.66 9.32 -4.49
CA GLY A 94 16.62 10.77 -4.31
C GLY A 94 17.68 11.32 -3.35
N ASP A 95 17.63 12.62 -3.14
CA ASP A 95 18.58 13.34 -2.28
C ASP A 95 18.32 13.16 -0.77
N SER A 96 17.11 12.72 -0.40
CA SER A 96 16.70 12.68 1.01
C SER A 96 15.79 11.50 1.37
N PHE A 97 15.85 11.14 2.65
CA PHE A 97 14.93 10.23 3.30
C PHE A 97 14.45 10.82 4.64
N SER A 98 13.24 10.45 5.07
CA SER A 98 12.72 10.88 6.38
C SER A 98 11.76 9.85 6.98
N PHE A 99 12.16 9.24 8.10
CA PHE A 99 11.33 8.30 8.87
C PHE A 99 10.89 8.83 10.23
N SER A 100 11.30 10.05 10.58
CA SER A 100 11.02 10.68 11.86
C SER A 100 9.92 11.72 11.70
N GLY A 101 8.99 11.75 12.66
CA GLY A 101 8.02 12.84 12.81
C GLY A 101 8.61 14.13 13.37
N THR A 102 9.93 14.19 13.58
CA THR A 102 10.65 15.38 14.08
C THR A 102 11.63 15.90 13.02
N ILE A 103 12.47 16.88 13.36
CA ILE A 103 13.47 17.48 12.45
C ILE A 103 14.63 16.54 12.07
N SER A 104 14.74 15.35 12.71
CA SER A 104 15.76 14.36 12.35
C SER A 104 15.37 13.57 11.10
N SER A 105 16.34 12.98 10.40
CA SER A 105 16.05 12.09 9.26
C SER A 105 15.41 10.76 9.68
N GLY A 106 15.52 10.38 10.96
CA GLY A 106 15.06 9.07 11.44
C GLY A 106 15.92 7.91 10.95
N ALA A 107 17.24 8.10 10.78
CA ALA A 107 18.15 7.04 10.33
C ALA A 107 18.11 5.78 11.22
N ASN A 108 17.91 5.94 12.54
CA ASN A 108 17.74 4.83 13.48
C ASN A 108 16.33 4.22 13.48
N GLN A 109 15.43 4.76 12.66
CA GLN A 109 14.05 4.32 12.50
C GLN A 109 13.84 3.60 11.17
N VAL A 110 14.90 3.25 10.44
CA VAL A 110 14.77 2.52 9.17
C VAL A 110 14.25 1.11 9.44
N SER A 111 14.95 0.35 10.28
CA SER A 111 14.61 -1.03 10.64
C SER A 111 15.47 -1.51 11.81
N SER A 112 15.23 -2.72 12.32
CA SER A 112 16.07 -3.33 13.37
C SER A 112 17.56 -3.47 12.99
N LYS A 113 17.87 -3.46 11.69
CA LYS A 113 19.23 -3.56 11.13
C LYS A 113 19.75 -2.26 10.51
N ASN A 114 18.93 -1.21 10.47
CA ASN A 114 19.23 0.05 9.77
C ASN A 114 19.68 -0.15 8.31
N TRP A 115 19.09 -1.12 7.61
CA TRP A 115 19.40 -1.40 6.20
C TRP A 115 18.80 -0.35 5.28
N LEU A 116 19.61 0.65 4.94
CA LEU A 116 19.28 1.75 4.05
C LEU A 116 20.36 1.90 2.97
N ALA A 117 19.93 1.96 1.72
CA ALA A 117 20.80 2.19 0.57
C ALA A 117 20.33 3.41 -0.22
N ASN A 118 21.26 4.31 -0.55
CA ASN A 118 21.01 5.35 -1.55
C ASN A 118 21.44 4.82 -2.92
N THR A 119 20.48 4.34 -3.70
CA THR A 119 20.70 3.76 -5.03
C THR A 119 19.41 3.82 -5.85
N SER A 120 19.55 3.95 -7.16
CA SER A 120 18.43 4.05 -8.10
C SER A 120 18.29 2.78 -8.94
N TYR A 121 17.06 2.41 -9.24
CA TYR A 121 16.75 1.37 -10.20
C TYR A 121 17.03 1.86 -11.63
N LEU A 122 18.07 1.28 -12.25
CA LEU A 122 18.46 1.51 -13.65
C LEU A 122 18.06 0.35 -14.58
N GLY A 123 17.25 -0.59 -14.07
CA GLY A 123 16.84 -1.78 -14.81
C GLY A 123 15.70 -1.51 -15.79
N LYS A 124 15.22 -2.58 -16.45
CA LYS A 124 14.10 -2.52 -17.39
C LYS A 124 12.77 -2.47 -16.67
N THR A 125 11.91 -1.54 -17.07
CA THR A 125 10.50 -1.51 -16.67
C THR A 125 9.75 -2.70 -17.28
N TYR A 126 9.11 -3.50 -16.43
CA TYR A 126 8.27 -4.63 -16.82
C TYR A 126 6.80 -4.24 -16.61
N GLY A 127 6.26 -3.42 -17.51
CA GLY A 127 4.88 -2.94 -17.44
C GLY A 127 3.85 -3.85 -18.13
N TYR A 128 2.62 -3.39 -18.26
CA TYR A 128 1.55 -4.11 -18.95
C TYR A 128 1.96 -4.52 -20.38
N ALA A 129 2.57 -3.60 -21.13
CA ALA A 129 3.02 -3.86 -22.50
C ALA A 129 4.04 -5.02 -22.57
N TYR A 130 4.90 -5.16 -21.57
CA TYR A 130 5.85 -6.27 -21.50
C TYR A 130 5.12 -7.61 -21.26
N PHE A 131 4.26 -7.67 -20.24
CA PHE A 131 3.57 -8.92 -19.88
C PHE A 131 2.54 -9.35 -20.93
N SER A 132 1.80 -8.42 -21.52
CA SER A 132 0.83 -8.72 -22.59
C SER A 132 1.49 -9.26 -23.86
N GLN A 133 2.77 -8.95 -24.11
CA GLN A 133 3.54 -9.50 -25.23
C GLN A 133 4.07 -10.93 -24.97
N LEU A 134 4.23 -11.32 -23.70
CA LEU A 134 4.66 -12.69 -23.34
C LEU A 134 3.55 -13.72 -23.51
N LEU A 135 2.30 -13.26 -23.48
CA LEU A 135 1.11 -14.09 -23.50
C LEU A 135 0.58 -14.25 -24.94
N PRO A 136 0.15 -15.46 -25.35
CA PRO A 136 -0.50 -15.68 -26.64
C PRO A 136 -1.75 -14.81 -26.83
N LYS A 137 -2.01 -14.40 -28.07
CA LYS A 137 -3.15 -13.55 -28.46
C LYS A 137 -4.30 -14.37 -29.07
N VAL A 138 -4.58 -15.55 -28.52
CA VAL A 138 -5.57 -16.47 -29.08
C VAL A 138 -6.85 -16.40 -28.24
N ASP A 139 -8.01 -16.35 -28.91
CA ASP A 139 -9.31 -16.44 -28.25
C ASP A 139 -9.56 -17.88 -27.76
N CYS A 140 -10.25 -18.06 -26.64
CA CYS A 140 -10.51 -19.36 -26.04
C CYS A 140 -11.36 -20.28 -26.91
N ASN A 141 -12.06 -19.70 -27.91
CA ASN A 141 -12.89 -20.46 -28.83
C ASN A 141 -12.09 -21.05 -30.01
N ASP A 142 -10.89 -20.53 -30.28
CA ASP A 142 -10.11 -20.90 -31.48
C ASP A 142 -9.10 -22.03 -31.20
N ASP A 143 -8.52 -22.09 -30.00
CA ASP A 143 -7.61 -23.17 -29.60
C ASP A 143 -7.70 -23.43 -28.08
N PRO A 144 -8.33 -24.54 -27.64
CA PRO A 144 -8.46 -24.89 -26.23
C PRO A 144 -7.12 -25.30 -25.58
N THR A 145 -6.07 -25.52 -26.38
CA THR A 145 -4.72 -25.83 -25.91
C THR A 145 -3.82 -24.61 -25.79
N ALA A 146 -4.24 -23.48 -26.37
CA ALA A 146 -3.54 -22.20 -26.23
C ALA A 146 -3.90 -21.51 -24.90
N LEU A 147 -3.01 -20.63 -24.44
CA LEU A 147 -3.37 -19.70 -23.38
C LEU A 147 -4.31 -18.66 -23.98
N CYS A 148 -5.50 -18.57 -23.40
CA CYS A 148 -6.54 -17.67 -23.83
C CYS A 148 -7.10 -16.88 -22.64
N TYR A 149 -7.73 -15.73 -22.91
CA TYR A 149 -8.27 -14.86 -21.87
C TYR A 149 -9.78 -15.04 -21.70
N ASN A 150 -10.22 -15.05 -20.46
CA ASN A 150 -11.62 -14.84 -20.11
C ASN A 150 -11.90 -13.33 -20.20
N SER A 151 -12.46 -12.90 -21.34
CA SER A 151 -12.77 -11.49 -21.60
C SER A 151 -13.88 -10.99 -20.68
N ILE A 152 -13.61 -9.92 -19.94
CA ILE A 152 -14.58 -9.18 -19.14
C ILE A 152 -15.16 -8.06 -20.00
N ILE A 153 -16.45 -8.18 -20.33
CA ILE A 153 -17.14 -7.23 -21.21
C ILE A 153 -17.73 -6.06 -20.42
N LEU A 154 -18.19 -6.32 -19.19
CA LEU A 154 -18.80 -5.32 -18.33
C LEU A 154 -17.73 -4.44 -17.65
N PRO A 155 -18.03 -3.16 -17.40
CA PRO A 155 -17.12 -2.25 -16.69
C PRO A 155 -17.04 -2.55 -15.18
N SER A 156 -17.89 -3.44 -14.67
CA SER A 156 -17.89 -3.87 -13.28
C SER A 156 -18.22 -5.36 -13.18
N ILE A 157 -17.55 -6.04 -12.26
CA ILE A 157 -17.80 -7.44 -11.89
C ILE A 157 -17.96 -7.54 -10.38
N ASN A 158 -18.53 -8.64 -9.91
CA ASN A 158 -18.49 -8.99 -8.49
C ASN A 158 -17.20 -9.76 -8.19
N GLY A 159 -16.66 -9.63 -6.99
CA GLY A 159 -15.49 -10.41 -6.55
C GLY A 159 -15.74 -11.93 -6.63
N GLY A 160 -17.00 -12.34 -6.47
CA GLY A 160 -17.47 -13.71 -6.70
C GLY A 160 -17.16 -14.27 -8.09
N ASP A 161 -17.12 -13.41 -9.12
CA ASP A 161 -16.88 -13.81 -10.51
C ASP A 161 -15.41 -14.25 -10.73
N LEU A 162 -14.50 -13.82 -9.84
CA LEU A 162 -13.10 -14.26 -9.82
C LEU A 162 -12.89 -15.51 -8.95
N ASN A 163 -13.74 -15.70 -7.93
CA ASN A 163 -13.69 -16.83 -7.01
C ASN A 163 -14.01 -18.14 -7.72
N SER A 164 -15.00 -18.10 -8.62
CA SER A 164 -15.45 -19.26 -9.40
C SER A 164 -15.76 -18.82 -10.83
N GLY A 165 -15.31 -19.60 -11.81
CA GLY A 165 -15.56 -19.33 -13.24
C GLY A 165 -14.28 -19.24 -14.07
N GLY A 166 -14.45 -19.02 -15.36
CA GLY A 166 -13.37 -18.96 -16.34
C GLY A 166 -12.65 -20.28 -16.59
N ALA A 167 -12.15 -20.46 -17.80
CA ALA A 167 -11.33 -21.62 -18.14
C ALA A 167 -9.91 -21.44 -17.59
N ALA A 168 -9.43 -22.45 -16.86
CA ALA A 168 -8.07 -22.47 -16.37
C ALA A 168 -7.11 -22.94 -17.47
N HIS A 169 -6.00 -22.23 -17.62
CA HIS A 169 -4.88 -22.66 -18.45
C HIS A 169 -3.66 -22.83 -17.55
N ARG A 170 -3.13 -24.07 -17.49
CA ARG A 170 -1.97 -24.44 -16.65
C ARG A 170 -2.15 -24.09 -15.17
N GLY A 171 -3.37 -24.23 -14.66
CA GLY A 171 -3.72 -23.97 -13.27
C GLY A 171 -3.97 -22.50 -12.92
N TYR A 172 -3.96 -21.59 -13.90
CA TYR A 172 -4.33 -20.17 -13.71
C TYR A 172 -5.55 -19.81 -14.54
N VAL A 173 -6.41 -18.96 -13.99
CA VAL A 173 -7.50 -18.34 -14.75
C VAL A 173 -7.10 -16.92 -15.10
N TRP A 174 -7.00 -16.67 -16.40
CA TRP A 174 -6.57 -15.40 -16.97
C TRP A 174 -7.80 -14.60 -17.34
N TYR A 175 -7.95 -13.41 -16.77
CA TYR A 175 -9.00 -12.48 -17.12
C TYR A 175 -8.42 -11.28 -17.82
N LYS A 176 -9.14 -10.74 -18.79
CA LYS A 176 -8.74 -9.53 -19.49
C LYS A 176 -9.91 -8.57 -19.63
N ARG A 177 -9.67 -7.29 -19.31
CA ARG A 177 -10.58 -6.18 -19.58
C ARG A 177 -9.89 -5.15 -20.46
N VAL A 178 -10.61 -4.58 -21.42
CA VAL A 178 -10.18 -3.36 -22.13
C VAL A 178 -11.02 -2.20 -21.61
N GLY A 179 -10.36 -1.13 -21.19
CA GLY A 179 -10.97 0.01 -20.48
C GLY A 179 -11.13 -0.24 -18.98
N ASP A 180 -11.85 0.65 -18.31
CA ASP A 180 -12.00 0.64 -16.85
C ASP A 180 -12.69 -0.65 -16.34
N LEU A 181 -12.29 -1.06 -15.12
CA LEU A 181 -12.85 -2.20 -14.39
C LEU A 181 -13.07 -1.85 -12.91
N ALA A 182 -14.26 -2.12 -12.39
CA ALA A 182 -14.53 -2.16 -10.95
C ALA A 182 -14.77 -3.60 -10.47
N ILE A 183 -14.09 -4.00 -9.40
CA ILE A 183 -14.35 -5.26 -8.68
C ILE A 183 -15.16 -4.91 -7.42
N ASN A 184 -16.43 -5.31 -7.43
CA ASN A 184 -17.37 -5.05 -6.33
C ASN A 184 -17.45 -6.23 -5.37
N GLY A 185 -17.33 -5.98 -4.08
CA GLY A 185 -17.34 -7.03 -3.05
C GLY A 185 -16.05 -7.86 -3.02
N ASN A 186 -16.01 -8.80 -2.08
CA ASN A 186 -14.77 -9.51 -1.76
C ASN A 186 -14.43 -10.59 -2.79
N VAL A 187 -13.15 -10.64 -3.17
CA VAL A 187 -12.52 -11.77 -3.85
C VAL A 187 -11.98 -12.71 -2.78
N ASN A 188 -12.50 -13.92 -2.72
CA ASN A 188 -12.10 -14.97 -1.78
C ASN A 188 -11.63 -16.17 -2.61
N LEU A 189 -10.32 -16.29 -2.83
CA LEU A 189 -9.75 -17.39 -3.58
C LEU A 189 -9.51 -18.57 -2.64
N VAL A 190 -10.28 -19.64 -2.84
CA VAL A 190 -10.28 -20.84 -2.00
C VAL A 190 -9.51 -21.96 -2.71
N GLY A 191 -8.78 -22.77 -1.95
CA GLY A 191 -8.07 -23.94 -2.48
C GLY A 191 -6.91 -23.55 -3.39
N ASP A 192 -6.82 -24.20 -4.55
CA ASP A 192 -5.75 -24.00 -5.54
C ASP A 192 -6.08 -22.93 -6.59
N ARG A 193 -7.10 -22.10 -6.32
CA ARG A 193 -7.54 -21.06 -7.25
C ARG A 193 -6.46 -20.00 -7.46
N LYS A 194 -5.99 -19.87 -8.70
CA LYS A 194 -5.01 -18.86 -9.14
C LYS A 194 -5.60 -17.98 -10.22
N VAL A 195 -5.52 -16.66 -10.03
CA VAL A 195 -6.14 -15.68 -10.91
C VAL A 195 -5.10 -14.64 -11.34
N VAL A 196 -5.05 -14.35 -12.64
CA VAL A 196 -4.29 -13.23 -13.20
C VAL A 196 -5.27 -12.33 -13.95
N LEU A 197 -5.33 -11.07 -13.55
CA LEU A 197 -6.22 -10.06 -14.13
C LEU A 197 -5.42 -9.01 -14.89
N LEU A 198 -5.70 -8.88 -16.17
CA LEU A 198 -5.13 -7.87 -17.06
C LEU A 198 -6.18 -6.79 -17.34
N VAL A 199 -5.82 -5.52 -17.11
CA VAL A 199 -6.66 -4.36 -17.46
C VAL A 199 -5.89 -3.49 -18.45
N GLU A 200 -6.37 -3.43 -19.67
CA GLU A 200 -5.75 -2.71 -20.78
C GLU A 200 -6.36 -1.32 -20.96
N GLY A 201 -5.54 -0.28 -20.86
CA GLY A 201 -5.98 1.08 -21.20
C GLY A 201 -7.08 1.64 -20.30
N GLY A 202 -7.10 1.24 -19.04
CA GLY A 202 -8.14 1.63 -18.07
C GLY A 202 -7.64 1.59 -16.64
N ASP A 203 -8.44 2.14 -15.72
CA ASP A 203 -8.21 2.05 -14.29
C ASP A 203 -8.88 0.80 -13.71
N LEU A 204 -8.22 0.19 -12.72
CA LEU A 204 -8.79 -0.87 -11.89
C LEU A 204 -9.23 -0.28 -10.55
N THR A 205 -10.52 -0.37 -10.23
CA THR A 205 -11.06 -0.01 -8.92
C THR A 205 -11.38 -1.28 -8.12
N VAL A 206 -10.87 -1.36 -6.89
CA VAL A 206 -11.05 -2.51 -5.99
C VAL A 206 -11.88 -2.06 -4.80
N ASN A 207 -13.17 -2.44 -4.80
CA ASN A 207 -14.16 -2.02 -3.79
C ASN A 207 -14.33 -3.02 -2.64
N GLY A 208 -13.63 -4.15 -2.69
CA GLY A 208 -13.71 -5.20 -1.68
C GLY A 208 -12.35 -5.81 -1.39
N ARG A 209 -12.31 -6.62 -0.34
CA ARG A 209 -11.08 -7.31 0.06
C ARG A 209 -10.68 -8.35 -0.97
N VAL A 210 -9.38 -8.61 -1.07
CA VAL A 210 -8.85 -9.75 -1.82
C VAL A 210 -8.15 -10.67 -0.83
N ASN A 211 -8.73 -11.85 -0.62
CA ASN A 211 -8.29 -12.80 0.39
C ASN A 211 -7.85 -14.10 -0.27
N LEU A 212 -6.60 -14.51 -0.01
CA LEU A 212 -6.06 -15.81 -0.40
C LEU A 212 -6.27 -16.78 0.75
N GLN A 213 -7.42 -17.47 0.77
CA GLN A 213 -7.81 -18.34 1.89
C GLN A 213 -6.94 -19.60 2.02
N SER A 214 -6.09 -19.87 1.03
CA SER A 214 -5.17 -21.01 1.01
C SER A 214 -3.74 -20.54 0.73
N PRO A 215 -3.04 -20.03 1.76
CA PRO A 215 -1.67 -19.52 1.62
C PRO A 215 -0.72 -20.56 1.01
N GLY A 216 0.11 -20.14 0.05
CA GLY A 216 1.08 -21.00 -0.62
C GLY A 216 0.52 -21.87 -1.76
N VAL A 217 -0.79 -21.86 -2.00
CA VAL A 217 -1.41 -22.57 -3.13
C VAL A 217 -2.23 -21.62 -4.00
N GLY A 218 -3.04 -20.76 -3.39
CA GLY A 218 -3.77 -19.71 -4.10
C GLY A 218 -2.86 -18.58 -4.60
N PHE A 219 -3.28 -17.90 -5.66
CA PHE A 219 -2.51 -16.80 -6.25
C PHE A 219 -3.44 -15.74 -6.83
N PHE A 220 -3.09 -14.47 -6.64
CA PHE A 220 -3.77 -13.35 -7.28
C PHE A 220 -2.75 -12.35 -7.78
N MET A 221 -2.87 -11.95 -9.05
CA MET A 221 -2.08 -10.89 -9.63
C MET A 221 -2.93 -9.99 -10.51
N THR A 222 -2.72 -8.68 -10.42
CA THR A 222 -3.32 -7.69 -11.32
C THR A 222 -2.24 -6.94 -12.08
N ILE A 223 -2.43 -6.74 -13.37
CA ILE A 223 -1.53 -5.98 -14.25
C ILE A 223 -2.37 -4.94 -14.98
N VAL A 224 -2.14 -3.66 -14.68
CA VAL A 224 -2.94 -2.55 -15.19
C VAL A 224 -2.08 -1.65 -16.08
N GLY A 225 -2.48 -1.54 -17.35
CA GLY A 225 -1.78 -0.78 -18.38
C GLY A 225 -2.37 0.60 -18.62
N LYS A 226 -1.51 1.54 -19.04
CA LYS A 226 -1.91 2.89 -19.45
C LYS A 226 -2.77 2.86 -20.72
N ASP A 227 -3.64 3.85 -20.85
CA ASP A 227 -4.28 4.15 -22.14
C ASP A 227 -3.31 4.89 -23.07
N VAL A 228 -3.75 5.14 -24.30
CA VAL A 228 -2.94 5.81 -25.33
C VAL A 228 -2.50 7.22 -24.92
N ASN A 229 -3.25 7.89 -24.02
CA ASN A 229 -2.93 9.23 -23.53
C ASN A 229 -2.15 9.21 -22.20
N GLY A 230 -1.92 8.05 -21.60
CA GLY A 230 -1.25 7.91 -20.31
C GLY A 230 -2.01 8.49 -19.12
N GLN A 231 -3.32 8.72 -19.25
CA GLN A 231 -4.21 9.27 -18.22
C GLN A 231 -4.80 8.17 -17.32
N LYS A 232 -4.84 6.94 -17.83
CA LYS A 232 -5.33 5.74 -17.15
C LYS A 232 -4.19 4.84 -16.72
N GLY A 233 -4.53 3.68 -16.16
CA GLY A 233 -3.58 2.66 -15.77
C GLY A 233 -3.32 2.62 -14.26
N ASN A 234 -4.24 3.18 -13.48
CA ASN A 234 -4.15 3.24 -12.02
C ASN A 234 -4.82 2.02 -11.38
N ILE A 235 -4.32 1.61 -10.22
CA ILE A 235 -5.05 0.77 -9.28
C ILE A 235 -5.59 1.67 -8.17
N ILE A 236 -6.90 1.66 -7.96
CA ILE A 236 -7.61 2.53 -7.02
C ILE A 236 -8.30 1.63 -6.00
N VAL A 237 -7.85 1.70 -4.74
CA VAL A 237 -8.41 0.92 -3.64
C VAL A 237 -9.47 1.73 -2.92
N ASP A 238 -10.66 1.17 -2.71
CA ASP A 238 -11.72 1.86 -2.00
C ASP A 238 -11.40 2.02 -0.50
N PRO A 239 -11.75 3.16 0.13
CA PRO A 239 -11.68 3.38 1.57
C PRO A 239 -12.26 2.25 2.45
N SER A 240 -13.26 1.52 1.99
CA SER A 240 -13.88 0.41 2.72
C SER A 240 -13.02 -0.86 2.76
N VAL A 241 -11.95 -0.96 1.95
CA VAL A 241 -11.04 -2.10 1.95
C VAL A 241 -10.13 -2.04 3.18
N THR A 242 -10.61 -2.63 4.27
CA THR A 242 -9.91 -2.68 5.56
C THR A 242 -10.30 -3.94 6.33
N HIS A 243 -9.46 -4.35 7.27
CA HIS A 243 -9.79 -5.40 8.23
C HIS A 243 -8.96 -5.23 9.51
N PRO A 244 -9.51 -5.49 10.72
CA PRO A 244 -8.79 -5.26 11.97
C PRO A 244 -7.61 -6.21 12.21
N THR A 245 -7.71 -7.47 11.74
CA THR A 245 -6.77 -8.55 12.09
C THR A 245 -6.16 -9.28 10.89
N GLU A 246 -6.54 -8.90 9.67
CA GLU A 246 -6.12 -9.58 8.45
C GLU A 246 -5.76 -8.55 7.38
N PRO A 247 -5.03 -8.92 6.33
CA PRO A 247 -4.84 -8.06 5.18
C PRO A 247 -6.19 -7.71 4.51
N GLY A 248 -6.31 -6.47 4.06
CA GLY A 248 -7.41 -6.04 3.19
C GLY A 248 -7.18 -6.50 1.75
N LEU A 249 -5.92 -6.55 1.31
CA LEU A 249 -5.52 -6.98 -0.03
C LEU A 249 -4.40 -8.00 0.05
N GLU A 250 -4.56 -9.13 -0.63
CA GLU A 250 -3.52 -10.14 -0.80
C GLU A 250 -3.20 -10.35 -2.29
N GLY A 251 -1.92 -10.48 -2.64
CA GLY A 251 -1.49 -10.76 -4.01
C GLY A 251 -0.44 -9.79 -4.57
N ILE A 252 -0.26 -9.81 -5.88
CA ILE A 252 0.69 -8.97 -6.61
C ILE A 252 -0.08 -7.90 -7.42
N TYR A 253 0.19 -6.63 -7.15
CA TYR A 253 -0.49 -5.51 -7.77
C TYR A 253 0.52 -4.70 -8.60
N LEU A 254 0.36 -4.71 -9.93
CA LEU A 254 1.19 -3.95 -10.84
C LEU A 254 0.37 -2.90 -11.59
N SER A 255 0.80 -1.65 -11.52
CA SER A 255 0.24 -0.55 -12.30
C SER A 255 1.32 0.21 -13.07
N ASP A 256 1.09 0.44 -14.36
CA ASP A 256 1.94 1.30 -15.18
C ASP A 256 1.85 2.77 -14.75
N ALA A 257 0.72 3.19 -14.17
CA ALA A 257 0.54 4.50 -13.53
C ALA A 257 0.63 4.35 -12.00
N GLN A 258 -0.37 4.83 -11.24
CA GLN A 258 -0.29 4.92 -9.78
C GLN A 258 -1.05 3.79 -9.07
N PHE A 259 -0.55 3.41 -7.89
CA PHE A 259 -1.34 2.65 -6.91
C PHE A 259 -1.87 3.63 -5.86
N ARG A 260 -3.18 3.82 -5.82
CA ARG A 260 -3.87 4.79 -4.98
C ARG A 260 -4.60 4.05 -3.87
N THR A 261 -4.22 4.32 -2.64
CA THR A 261 -4.69 3.59 -1.44
C THR A 261 -6.12 3.96 -1.02
N GLY A 262 -6.69 5.01 -1.61
CA GLY A 262 -8.04 5.52 -1.32
C GLY A 262 -8.04 6.46 -0.12
N ALA A 263 -8.70 7.61 -0.23
CA ALA A 263 -8.78 8.58 0.86
C ALA A 263 -9.82 8.13 1.91
N GLY A 264 -9.38 7.84 3.13
CA GLY A 264 -10.28 7.38 4.18
C GLY A 264 -9.63 7.23 5.54
N SER A 265 -10.44 6.99 6.57
CA SER A 265 -10.02 6.93 7.97
C SER A 265 -9.78 5.51 8.51
N SER A 266 -9.64 4.54 7.62
CA SER A 266 -9.42 3.14 7.97
C SER A 266 -8.09 2.64 7.42
N LYS A 267 -7.39 1.85 8.23
CA LYS A 267 -6.08 1.31 7.89
C LYS A 267 -6.17 0.38 6.68
N LEU A 268 -5.26 0.54 5.73
CA LEU A 268 -5.07 -0.42 4.65
C LEU A 268 -3.88 -1.34 4.99
N TRP A 269 -4.10 -2.66 4.92
CA TRP A 269 -3.04 -3.65 5.01
C TRP A 269 -2.99 -4.46 3.71
N VAL A 270 -1.88 -4.33 2.98
CA VAL A 270 -1.60 -5.09 1.77
C VAL A 270 -0.56 -6.16 2.09
N LYS A 271 -0.85 -7.42 1.75
CA LYS A 271 0.06 -8.54 1.90
C LYS A 271 0.44 -9.14 0.55
N GLY A 272 1.67 -8.95 0.13
CA GLY A 272 2.19 -9.39 -1.15
C GLY A 272 3.18 -8.41 -1.74
N ALA A 273 2.97 -7.99 -2.98
CA ALA A 273 3.86 -7.04 -3.66
C ALA A 273 3.05 -5.97 -4.40
N VAL A 274 3.54 -4.73 -4.33
CA VAL A 274 2.97 -3.59 -5.08
C VAL A 274 4.06 -2.96 -5.91
N VAL A 275 3.81 -2.83 -7.21
CA VAL A 275 4.71 -2.18 -8.16
C VAL A 275 3.90 -1.13 -8.91
N ALA A 276 4.23 0.14 -8.71
CA ALA A 276 3.56 1.25 -9.37
C ALA A 276 4.60 2.17 -10.02
N TYR A 277 4.70 2.13 -11.35
CA TYR A 277 5.73 2.90 -12.07
C TYR A 277 5.48 4.41 -12.06
N GLY A 278 4.23 4.84 -11.86
CA GLY A 278 3.86 6.23 -11.56
C GLY A 278 3.91 6.59 -10.07
N GLY A 279 4.32 5.65 -9.21
CA GLY A 279 4.40 5.82 -7.76
C GLY A 279 3.17 5.33 -6.99
N VAL A 280 3.34 5.19 -5.69
CA VAL A 280 2.26 4.85 -4.75
C VAL A 280 1.75 6.13 -4.10
N GLN A 281 0.44 6.36 -4.15
CA GLN A 281 -0.23 7.48 -3.49
C GLN A 281 -0.86 7.00 -2.19
N PHE A 282 -0.21 7.34 -1.07
CA PHE A 282 -0.74 7.18 0.29
C PHE A 282 -1.79 8.25 0.55
N GLN A 283 -2.99 7.86 0.95
CA GLN A 283 -4.15 8.74 1.05
C GLN A 283 -4.96 8.48 2.33
N ARG A 284 -4.63 7.45 3.11
CA ARG A 284 -5.33 7.13 4.35
C ARG A 284 -4.89 8.07 5.46
N ASP A 285 -5.80 8.43 6.34
CA ASP A 285 -5.53 9.24 7.52
C ASP A 285 -6.41 8.78 8.68
N LEU A 286 -5.82 8.12 9.69
CA LEU A 286 -6.54 7.59 10.83
C LEU A 286 -6.88 8.68 11.88
N GLY A 287 -6.58 9.96 11.60
CA GLY A 287 -6.68 11.05 12.56
C GLY A 287 -5.83 10.77 13.80
N GLY A 288 -6.44 10.80 14.98
CA GLY A 288 -5.75 10.47 16.23
C GLY A 288 -5.15 9.06 16.26
N GLY A 289 -5.69 8.12 15.47
CA GLY A 289 -5.16 6.76 15.35
C GLY A 289 -3.76 6.70 14.73
N ASN A 290 -3.32 7.74 14.01
CA ASN A 290 -1.97 7.81 13.47
C ASN A 290 -0.91 7.84 14.58
N THR A 291 -1.27 8.18 15.84
CA THR A 291 -0.32 8.21 16.96
C THR A 291 0.27 6.84 17.28
N THR A 292 -0.48 5.78 17.03
CA THR A 292 -0.14 4.40 17.44
C THR A 292 -0.14 3.40 16.30
N ALA A 293 -0.68 3.75 15.13
CA ALA A 293 -0.75 2.85 13.99
C ALA A 293 -0.46 3.57 12.68
N PRO A 294 0.22 2.91 11.72
CA PRO A 294 0.34 3.42 10.36
C PRO A 294 -1.00 3.32 9.64
N ALA A 295 -1.28 4.30 8.78
CA ALA A 295 -2.47 4.33 7.95
C ALA A 295 -2.41 3.29 6.83
N GLU A 296 -1.20 2.99 6.34
CA GLU A 296 -0.94 1.91 5.37
C GLU A 296 0.19 0.98 5.83
N LEU A 297 -0.03 -0.33 5.69
CA LEU A 297 0.96 -1.38 5.98
C LEU A 297 1.15 -2.29 4.76
N PHE A 298 2.39 -2.48 4.33
CA PHE A 298 2.76 -3.43 3.27
C PHE A 298 3.57 -4.58 3.85
N GLU A 299 2.99 -5.76 3.90
CA GLU A 299 3.66 -6.99 4.34
C GLU A 299 4.07 -7.80 3.10
N TYR A 300 5.33 -8.21 3.01
CA TYR A 300 5.74 -9.11 1.94
C TYR A 300 5.19 -10.53 2.15
N ASN A 301 4.82 -11.19 1.06
CA ASN A 301 4.40 -12.59 1.09
C ASN A 301 5.28 -13.44 0.16
N PRO A 302 6.31 -14.14 0.69
CA PRO A 302 7.22 -14.94 -0.12
C PRO A 302 6.54 -16.12 -0.82
N SER A 303 5.39 -16.58 -0.32
CA SER A 303 4.66 -17.72 -0.90
C SER A 303 4.14 -17.43 -2.32
N LEU A 304 3.95 -16.16 -2.67
CA LEU A 304 3.51 -15.72 -4.00
C LEU A 304 4.57 -15.97 -5.08
N ILE A 305 5.87 -16.00 -4.73
CA ILE A 305 6.93 -16.31 -5.70
C ILE A 305 6.84 -17.76 -6.17
N PHE A 306 6.56 -18.68 -5.26
CA PHE A 306 6.46 -20.12 -5.58
C PHE A 306 5.20 -20.45 -6.40
N THR A 307 4.20 -19.57 -6.37
CA THR A 307 2.95 -19.68 -7.13
C THR A 307 2.88 -18.68 -8.27
N TYR A 308 4.00 -18.08 -8.66
CA TYR A 308 4.06 -17.15 -9.78
C TYR A 308 3.93 -17.89 -11.13
N PRO A 309 3.12 -17.38 -12.09
CA PRO A 309 2.92 -18.04 -13.38
C PRO A 309 4.20 -18.04 -14.22
N ARG A 310 4.58 -19.25 -14.69
CA ARG A 310 5.76 -19.45 -15.53
C ARG A 310 5.66 -18.67 -16.85
N GLU A 311 4.45 -18.45 -17.34
CA GLU A 311 4.15 -17.71 -18.56
C GLU A 311 4.65 -16.26 -18.50
N LEU A 312 4.69 -15.67 -17.30
CA LEU A 312 5.18 -14.31 -17.06
C LEU A 312 6.67 -14.25 -16.70
N THR A 313 7.38 -15.39 -16.71
CA THR A 313 8.83 -15.43 -16.52
C THR A 313 9.56 -15.14 -17.83
N ARG A 314 10.71 -14.46 -17.74
CA ARG A 314 11.53 -14.16 -18.91
C ARG A 314 11.97 -15.47 -19.58
N LYS A 315 11.53 -15.68 -20.81
CA LYS A 315 12.04 -16.76 -21.66
C LYS A 315 13.40 -16.33 -22.22
N ASN A 316 14.47 -16.94 -21.73
CA ASN A 316 15.76 -16.81 -22.38
C ASN A 316 15.74 -17.69 -23.65
N MET A 317 15.63 -17.06 -24.81
CA MET A 317 15.79 -17.76 -26.08
C MET A 317 17.26 -18.09 -26.30
N THR A 318 17.60 -19.37 -26.31
CA THR A 318 18.88 -19.84 -26.84
C THR A 318 18.70 -20.08 -28.33
N TRP A 319 19.28 -19.24 -29.17
CA TRP A 319 19.37 -19.50 -30.59
C TRP A 319 20.39 -20.63 -30.83
N ARG A 320 20.03 -21.59 -31.68
CA ARG A 320 20.95 -22.61 -32.19
C ARG A 320 20.83 -22.60 -33.71
N GLU A 321 21.96 -22.46 -34.40
CA GLU A 321 22.04 -22.63 -35.84
C GLU A 321 21.71 -24.09 -36.18
N VAL A 322 20.82 -24.29 -37.16
CA VAL A 322 20.62 -25.61 -37.77
C VAL A 322 21.42 -25.58 -39.07
N ALA A 323 22.39 -26.49 -39.21
CA ALA A 323 23.23 -26.57 -40.40
C ALA A 323 22.35 -26.79 -41.65
N PRO A 324 22.68 -26.14 -42.78
CA PRO A 324 21.88 -26.16 -44.00
C PRO A 324 21.75 -27.54 -44.64
#